data_AF-H3B0T8-F1
#
_entry.id   AF-H3B0T8-F1
#
_cell.length_a   1.000
_cell.length_b   1.000
_cell.length_c   1.000
_cell.angle_alpha   90.00
_cell.angle_beta   90.00
_cell.angle_gamma   90.00
#
_symmetry.space_group_name_H-M   'P 1'
#
loop_
_entity.id
_entity.type
_entity.pdbx_description
1 polymer ?
#
loop_
_entity_poly.entity_id
_entity_poly.type
_entity_poly.pdbx_seq_one_letter_code
_entity_poly.pdbx_strand_id
1 'polypeptide(L)'
;YMNTSSDSAVQLSEWVEMRSKESAQFLYWYQAIVLQTLFLMLVHSVWEPNFDMYLDTLTQICPWVFALDHVHYARLLRVFVKTLRDLKIRLPKVHEEFMKGKFVIQKTGQPFSSLSDDHVHEQNNRNVKPDGGAVGLLGSLNALSKPEIARMVNEFVVHVTKPGISKNFGQCSQAVFQPIIVAQLWTASRVDVIFDKYVPDSLKAETREKHGTGNRVKVASATPIPKDWNAFLQVDENKEELFKILSEDLVNVQHQNKTVIS
;
A
#
# COMPACT_ATOMS: atom_id res chain seq x y z
N TYR A 1 -53.91 28.66 -32.91
CA TYR A 1 -53.98 28.17 -31.52
C TYR A 1 -53.34 26.80 -31.44
N MET A 2 -52.01 26.74 -31.32
CA MET A 2 -51.33 25.51 -30.91
C MET A 2 -51.42 25.46 -29.39
N ASN A 3 -52.07 24.41 -28.89
CA ASN A 3 -52.28 24.17 -27.48
C ASN A 3 -50.92 23.80 -26.86
N THR A 4 -50.21 24.78 -26.31
CA THR A 4 -49.10 24.53 -25.39
C THR A 4 -49.69 24.08 -24.07
N SER A 5 -50.13 22.82 -24.02
CA SER A 5 -50.37 22.14 -22.76
C SER A 5 -49.10 22.28 -21.93
N SER A 6 -49.24 22.82 -20.73
CA SER A 6 -48.17 22.91 -19.75
C SER A 6 -47.72 21.50 -19.40
N ASP A 7 -46.66 21.00 -20.06
CA ASP A 7 -45.94 19.82 -19.60
C ASP A 7 -45.39 20.17 -18.21
N SER A 8 -46.06 19.66 -17.18
CA SER A 8 -45.53 19.68 -15.82
C SER A 8 -44.18 18.99 -15.87
N ALA A 9 -43.10 19.73 -15.60
CA ALA A 9 -41.75 19.18 -15.59
C ALA A 9 -41.69 18.01 -14.62
N VAL A 10 -41.63 16.79 -15.15
CA VAL A 10 -41.51 15.56 -14.36
C VAL A 10 -40.15 15.58 -13.66
N GLN A 11 -40.12 15.25 -12.37
CA GLN A 11 -38.87 15.15 -11.61
C GLN A 11 -37.96 14.07 -12.23
N LEU A 12 -36.65 14.31 -12.26
CA LEU A 12 -35.69 13.40 -12.90
C LEU A 12 -35.79 11.97 -12.34
N SER A 13 -35.98 11.82 -11.02
CA SER A 13 -36.16 10.51 -10.37
C SER A 13 -37.39 9.76 -10.87
N GLU A 14 -38.52 10.46 -11.02
CA GLU A 14 -39.78 9.89 -11.50
C GLU A 14 -39.68 9.50 -12.98
N TRP A 15 -39.04 10.34 -13.79
CA TRP A 15 -38.78 10.03 -15.20
C TRP A 15 -37.86 8.81 -15.36
N VAL A 16 -36.78 8.74 -14.60
CA VAL A 16 -35.87 7.58 -14.61
C VAL A 16 -36.60 6.30 -14.22
N GLU A 17 -37.44 6.35 -13.18
CA GLU A 17 -38.21 5.19 -12.73
C GLU A 17 -39.16 4.69 -13.82
N MET A 18 -39.89 5.61 -14.46
CA MET A 18 -40.79 5.30 -15.57
C MET A 18 -40.03 4.63 -16.73
N ARG A 19 -38.93 5.25 -17.19
CA ARG A 19 -38.15 4.74 -18.33
C ARG A 19 -37.45 3.42 -18.03
N SER A 20 -37.06 3.18 -16.78
CA SER A 20 -36.46 1.92 -16.33
C SER A 20 -37.45 0.76 -16.37
N LYS A 21 -38.75 1.01 -16.15
CA LYS A 21 -39.82 0.00 -16.27
C LYS A 21 -40.15 -0.32 -17.73
N GLU A 22 -40.06 0.67 -18.61
CA GLU A 22 -40.40 0.54 -20.03
C GLU A 22 -39.30 -0.14 -20.86
N SER A 23 -38.03 0.02 -20.50
CA SER A 23 -36.90 -0.47 -21.29
C SER A 23 -35.79 -1.04 -20.43
N ALA A 24 -35.53 -2.34 -20.62
CA ALA A 24 -34.40 -3.02 -19.99
C ALA A 24 -33.04 -2.41 -20.40
N GLN A 25 -32.91 -1.93 -21.65
CA GLN A 25 -31.70 -1.26 -22.11
C GLN A 25 -31.49 0.08 -21.38
N PHE A 26 -32.56 0.85 -21.17
CA PHE A 26 -32.48 2.08 -20.38
C PHE A 26 -32.04 1.78 -18.95
N LEU A 27 -32.67 0.81 -18.28
CA LEU A 27 -32.32 0.39 -16.93
C LEU A 27 -30.84 0.01 -16.84
N TYR A 28 -30.33 -0.79 -17.78
CA TYR A 28 -28.92 -1.19 -17.81
C TYR A 28 -27.97 0.00 -17.87
N TRP A 29 -28.17 0.92 -18.82
CA TRP A 29 -27.30 2.08 -18.97
C TRP A 29 -27.39 3.04 -17.79
N TYR A 30 -28.58 3.20 -17.22
CA TYR A 30 -28.76 3.99 -16.02
C TYR A 30 -28.00 3.40 -14.83
N GLN A 31 -28.10 2.09 -14.61
CA GLN A 31 -27.33 1.38 -13.59
C GLN A 31 -25.82 1.51 -13.79
N ALA A 32 -25.34 1.43 -15.04
CA ALA A 32 -23.94 1.64 -15.38
C ALA A 32 -23.46 3.05 -15.03
N ILE A 33 -24.26 4.08 -15.32
CA ILE A 33 -23.98 5.48 -14.95
C ILE A 33 -23.91 5.63 -13.43
N VAL A 34 -24.90 5.10 -12.69
CA VAL A 34 -24.92 5.15 -11.22
C VAL A 34 -23.66 4.52 -10.63
N LEU A 35 -23.27 3.34 -11.12
CA LEU A 35 -22.07 2.66 -10.67
C LEU A 35 -20.80 3.46 -11.00
N GLN A 36 -20.70 4.03 -12.20
CA GLN A 36 -19.58 4.88 -12.60
C GLN A 36 -19.49 6.14 -11.72
N THR A 37 -20.63 6.77 -11.40
CA THR A 37 -20.68 7.90 -10.47
C THR A 37 -20.16 7.50 -9.10
N LEU A 38 -20.53 6.34 -8.57
CA LEU A 38 -20.01 5.85 -7.29
C LEU A 38 -18.50 5.64 -7.32
N PHE A 39 -17.94 5.11 -8.41
CA PHE A 39 -16.48 5.00 -8.54
C PHE A 39 -15.78 6.36 -8.58
N LEU A 40 -16.35 7.33 -9.32
CA LEU A 40 -15.82 8.68 -9.35
C LEU A 40 -15.90 9.37 -7.98
N MET A 41 -17.00 9.17 -7.24
CA MET A 41 -17.14 9.66 -5.88
C MET A 41 -16.12 9.03 -4.93
N LEU A 42 -15.81 7.74 -5.11
CA LEU A 42 -14.81 7.06 -4.30
C LEU A 42 -13.42 7.65 -4.57
N VAL A 43 -13.05 7.83 -5.84
CA VAL A 43 -11.80 8.49 -6.23
C VAL A 43 -11.74 9.91 -5.69
N HIS A 44 -12.82 10.67 -5.84
CA HIS A 44 -12.93 12.04 -5.34
C HIS A 44 -12.70 12.12 -3.83
N SER A 45 -13.31 11.23 -3.05
CA SER A 45 -13.17 11.18 -1.59
C SER A 45 -11.75 10.85 -1.10
N VAL A 46 -10.91 10.30 -1.97
CA VAL A 46 -9.49 10.03 -1.69
C VAL A 46 -8.64 11.22 -2.12
N TRP A 47 -8.87 11.76 -3.32
CA TRP A 47 -8.12 12.89 -3.87
C TRP A 47 -8.33 14.17 -3.06
N GLU A 48 -9.58 14.44 -2.71
CA GLU A 48 -9.96 15.41 -1.69
C GLU A 48 -10.28 14.61 -0.44
N PRO A 49 -9.43 14.64 0.60
CA PRO A 49 -9.41 13.65 1.68
C PRO A 49 -10.62 13.79 2.60
N ASN A 50 -11.78 13.33 2.12
CA ASN A 50 -13.08 13.48 2.74
C ASN A 50 -13.55 12.12 3.26
N PHE A 51 -13.36 11.91 4.56
CA PHE A 51 -13.60 10.63 5.21
C PHE A 51 -15.08 10.22 5.23
N ASP A 52 -16.00 11.17 5.41
CA ASP A 52 -17.44 10.89 5.41
C ASP A 52 -17.91 10.45 4.01
N MET A 53 -17.51 11.20 2.97
CA MET A 53 -17.80 10.86 1.58
C MET A 53 -17.22 9.49 1.22
N TYR A 54 -16.02 9.18 1.70
CA TYR A 54 -15.38 7.88 1.51
C TYR A 54 -16.23 6.75 2.11
N LEU A 55 -16.68 6.88 3.37
CA LEU A 55 -17.50 5.87 4.03
C LEU A 55 -18.87 5.67 3.39
N ASP A 56 -19.54 6.76 3.03
CA ASP A 56 -20.86 6.70 2.43
C ASP A 56 -20.81 6.13 1.02
N THR A 57 -19.76 6.47 0.25
CA THR A 57 -19.57 5.89 -1.08
C THR A 57 -19.25 4.40 -1.01
N LEU A 58 -18.35 3.97 -0.10
CA LEU A 58 -18.08 2.53 0.12
C LEU A 58 -19.32 1.75 0.55
N THR A 59 -20.18 2.36 1.37
CA THR A 59 -21.46 1.78 1.80
C THR A 59 -22.38 1.56 0.59
N GLN A 60 -22.46 2.54 -0.31
CA GLN A 60 -23.27 2.48 -1.52
C GLN A 60 -22.70 1.52 -2.59
N ILE A 61 -21.39 1.33 -2.63
CA ILE A 61 -20.72 0.37 -3.53
C ILE A 61 -20.95 -1.09 -3.09
N CYS A 62 -21.08 -1.35 -1.79
CA CYS A 62 -21.16 -2.71 -1.24
C CYS A 62 -22.23 -3.62 -1.89
N PRO A 63 -23.48 -3.17 -2.13
CA PRO A 63 -24.47 -3.97 -2.87
C PRO A 63 -24.07 -4.28 -4.30
N TRP A 64 -23.38 -3.37 -4.99
CA TRP A 64 -22.90 -3.58 -6.36
C TRP A 64 -21.81 -4.64 -6.42
N VAL A 65 -20.88 -4.63 -5.48
CA VAL A 65 -19.82 -5.66 -5.38
C VAL A 65 -20.45 -7.05 -5.21
N PHE A 66 -21.53 -7.16 -4.43
CA PHE A 66 -22.28 -8.41 -4.32
C PHE A 66 -23.02 -8.77 -5.62
N ALA A 67 -23.70 -7.81 -6.24
CA ALA A 67 -24.45 -8.02 -7.48
C ALA A 67 -23.55 -8.42 -8.67
N LEU A 68 -22.27 -8.01 -8.65
CA LEU A 68 -21.25 -8.34 -9.64
C LEU A 68 -20.44 -9.60 -9.29
N ASP A 69 -20.99 -10.47 -8.43
CA ASP A 69 -20.41 -11.77 -8.03
C ASP A 69 -19.05 -11.68 -7.29
N HIS A 70 -18.70 -10.52 -6.73
CA HIS A 70 -17.52 -10.35 -5.90
C HIS A 70 -17.85 -10.58 -4.41
N VAL A 71 -18.46 -11.74 -4.10
CA VAL A 71 -19.05 -12.04 -2.78
C VAL A 71 -18.03 -11.96 -1.63
N HIS A 72 -16.79 -12.40 -1.84
CA HIS A 72 -15.72 -12.28 -0.85
C HIS A 72 -15.39 -10.82 -0.53
N TYR A 73 -15.28 -9.97 -1.55
CA TYR A 73 -15.05 -8.54 -1.40
C TYR A 73 -16.24 -7.86 -0.71
N ALA A 74 -17.48 -8.20 -1.07
CA ALA A 74 -18.66 -7.63 -0.42
C ALA A 74 -18.70 -7.95 1.09
N ARG A 75 -18.34 -9.18 1.48
CA ARG A 75 -18.25 -9.59 2.89
C ARG A 75 -17.19 -8.78 3.64
N LEU A 76 -15.99 -8.68 3.09
CA LEU A 76 -14.88 -7.96 3.71
C LEU A 76 -15.12 -6.45 3.75
N LEU A 77 -15.65 -5.88 2.67
CA LEU A 77 -15.98 -4.47 2.55
C LEU A 77 -16.99 -4.05 3.62
N ARG A 78 -18.02 -4.88 3.87
CA ARG A 78 -18.99 -4.62 4.93
C ARG A 78 -18.34 -4.56 6.31
N VAL A 79 -17.44 -5.50 6.62
CA VAL A 79 -16.69 -5.52 7.88
C VAL A 79 -15.77 -4.30 7.99
N PHE A 80 -15.12 -3.94 6.89
CA PHE A 80 -14.25 -2.77 6.80
C PHE A 80 -15.02 -1.47 7.06
N VAL A 81 -16.12 -1.23 6.35
CA VAL A 81 -16.98 -0.05 6.54
C VAL A 81 -17.51 0.02 7.97
N LYS A 82 -17.96 -1.10 8.55
CA LYS A 82 -18.41 -1.14 9.95
C LYS A 82 -17.28 -0.76 10.91
N THR A 83 -16.09 -1.32 10.69
CA THR A 83 -14.89 -1.02 11.48
C THR A 83 -14.59 0.48 11.43
N LEU A 84 -14.58 1.08 10.25
CA LEU A 84 -14.32 2.51 10.10
C LEU A 84 -15.40 3.39 10.75
N ARG A 85 -16.69 3.05 10.60
CA ARG A 85 -17.80 3.80 11.25
C ARG A 85 -17.74 3.74 12.78
N ASP A 86 -17.25 2.62 13.33
CA ASP A 86 -17.09 2.45 14.78
C ASP A 86 -15.83 3.12 15.32
N LEU A 87 -14.94 3.68 14.48
CA LEU A 87 -13.71 4.33 14.95
C LEU A 87 -14.00 5.44 15.95
N LYS A 88 -15.07 6.21 15.74
CA LYS A 88 -15.48 7.27 16.68
C LYS A 88 -15.70 6.78 18.11
N ILE A 89 -16.10 5.52 18.28
CA ILE A 89 -16.36 4.90 19.58
C ILE A 89 -15.10 4.16 20.08
N ARG A 90 -14.48 3.35 19.21
CA ARG A 90 -13.37 2.46 19.61
C ARG A 90 -12.03 3.19 19.74
N LEU A 91 -11.76 4.12 18.84
CA LEU A 91 -10.49 4.84 18.71
C LEU A 91 -10.74 6.31 18.32
N PRO A 92 -11.31 7.14 19.21
CA PRO A 92 -11.74 8.50 18.88
C PRO A 92 -10.60 9.40 18.38
N LYS A 93 -9.37 9.21 18.89
CA LYS A 93 -8.18 9.94 18.43
C LYS A 93 -7.86 9.65 16.96
N VAL A 94 -7.97 8.39 16.54
CA VAL A 94 -7.74 7.99 15.14
C VAL A 94 -8.83 8.56 14.25
N HIS A 95 -10.08 8.50 14.71
CA HIS A 95 -11.21 9.11 14.01
C HIS A 95 -11.00 10.61 13.79
N GLU A 96 -10.54 11.35 14.80
CA GLU A 96 -10.24 12.78 14.67
C GLU A 96 -9.18 13.06 13.59
N GLU A 97 -8.11 12.26 13.54
CA GLU A 97 -7.08 12.41 12.51
C GLU A 97 -7.60 12.03 11.11
N PHE A 98 -8.48 11.03 11.02
CA PHE A 98 -9.12 10.64 9.74
C PHE A 98 -10.06 11.74 9.24
N MET A 99 -10.81 12.39 10.14
CA MET A 99 -11.63 13.57 9.80
C MET A 99 -10.79 14.76 9.33
N LYS A 100 -9.51 14.85 9.75
CA LYS A 100 -8.53 15.82 9.22
C LYS A 100 -7.93 15.39 7.87
N GLY A 101 -8.40 14.29 7.29
CA GLY A 101 -7.92 13.76 6.01
C GLY A 101 -6.70 12.85 6.10
N LYS A 102 -6.24 12.47 7.29
CA LYS A 102 -5.04 11.64 7.47
C LYS A 102 -5.28 10.13 7.33
N PHE A 103 -6.27 9.75 6.53
CA PHE A 103 -6.49 8.36 6.10
C PHE A 103 -5.98 8.09 4.68
N VAL A 104 -5.39 9.11 4.05
CA VAL A 104 -4.75 9.07 2.74
C VAL A 104 -3.40 9.76 2.81
N ILE A 105 -2.52 9.47 1.84
CA ILE A 105 -1.19 10.03 1.77
C ILE A 105 -1.15 11.10 0.68
N GLN A 106 -0.66 12.28 1.04
CA GLN A 106 -0.45 13.39 0.11
C GLN A 106 1.05 13.60 -0.15
N LYS A 107 1.52 13.22 -1.34
CA LYS A 107 2.94 13.36 -1.70
C LYS A 107 3.33 14.81 -2.00
N THR A 108 2.44 15.54 -2.66
CA THR A 108 2.64 16.94 -3.09
C THR A 108 1.60 17.84 -2.45
N GLY A 109 1.95 19.06 -2.06
CA GLY A 109 0.97 20.01 -1.47
C GLY A 109 -0.07 20.58 -2.45
N GLN A 110 -0.24 19.96 -3.63
CA GLN A 110 -1.21 20.38 -4.63
C GLN A 110 -2.62 19.90 -4.26
N PRO A 111 -3.68 20.64 -4.61
CA PRO A 111 -5.05 20.15 -4.48
C PRO A 111 -5.27 18.85 -5.26
N PHE A 112 -6.16 17.98 -4.79
CA PHE A 112 -6.56 16.72 -5.45
C PHE A 112 -5.41 15.73 -5.71
N SER A 113 -4.32 15.79 -4.93
CA SER A 113 -3.13 14.96 -5.13
C SER A 113 -2.99 13.81 -4.12
N SER A 114 -3.95 13.68 -3.21
CA SER A 114 -3.96 12.63 -2.20
C SER A 114 -4.23 11.26 -2.83
N LEU A 115 -3.59 10.24 -2.28
CA LEU A 115 -3.63 8.87 -2.78
C LEU A 115 -3.85 7.92 -1.62
N SER A 116 -4.52 6.80 -1.88
CA SER A 116 -4.60 5.72 -0.92
C SER A 116 -3.22 5.11 -0.66
N ASP A 117 -3.06 4.53 0.52
CA ASP A 117 -1.81 3.90 0.96
C ASP A 117 -1.32 2.87 -0.06
N ASP A 118 -2.18 1.95 -0.50
CA ASP A 118 -1.84 0.93 -1.50
C ASP A 118 -1.33 1.51 -2.83
N HIS A 119 -1.93 2.60 -3.32
CA HIS A 119 -1.45 3.26 -4.53
C HIS A 119 -0.09 3.93 -4.32
N VAL A 120 0.12 4.52 -3.16
CA VAL A 120 1.43 5.10 -2.81
C VAL A 120 2.48 4.02 -2.70
N HIS A 121 2.17 2.90 -2.03
CA HIS A 121 3.06 1.74 -1.94
C HIS A 121 3.41 1.20 -3.32
N GLU A 122 2.44 1.04 -4.22
CA GLU A 122 2.69 0.48 -5.55
C GLU A 122 3.52 1.43 -6.44
N GLN A 123 3.27 2.74 -6.37
CA GLN A 123 4.12 3.74 -7.04
C GLN A 123 5.54 3.71 -6.50
N ASN A 124 5.70 3.60 -5.17
CA ASN A 124 7.01 3.52 -4.54
C ASN A 124 7.71 2.23 -4.96
N ASN A 125 7.00 1.10 -4.98
CA ASN A 125 7.52 -0.17 -5.47
C ASN A 125 8.00 -0.06 -6.92
N ARG A 126 7.24 0.60 -7.80
CA ARG A 126 7.64 0.83 -9.20
C ARG A 126 8.90 1.69 -9.31
N ASN A 127 8.99 2.76 -8.52
CA ASN A 127 10.19 3.59 -8.47
C ASN A 127 11.41 2.86 -7.91
N VAL A 128 11.17 1.85 -7.04
CA VAL A 128 12.19 0.99 -6.44
C VAL A 128 12.47 -0.26 -7.28
N LYS A 129 11.66 -0.59 -8.29
CA LYS A 129 11.80 -1.78 -9.13
C LYS A 129 11.82 -1.37 -10.61
N PRO A 130 12.98 -0.95 -11.19
CA PRO A 130 13.12 -0.87 -12.64
C PRO A 130 12.98 -2.27 -13.28
N ASP A 131 13.01 -2.37 -14.60
CA ASP A 131 12.70 -3.55 -15.45
C ASP A 131 13.45 -4.89 -15.14
N GLY A 132 14.21 -4.98 -14.05
CA GLY A 132 14.78 -6.21 -13.47
C GLY A 132 14.46 -6.43 -11.98
N GLY A 133 13.42 -5.78 -11.44
CA GLY A 133 13.08 -5.77 -10.01
C GLY A 133 13.97 -4.82 -9.20
N ALA A 134 13.86 -4.86 -7.86
CA ALA A 134 14.58 -3.96 -6.93
C ALA A 134 16.12 -4.07 -6.99
N VAL A 135 16.58 -5.01 -7.80
CA VAL A 135 17.94 -5.43 -8.02
C VAL A 135 18.69 -4.49 -9.00
N GLY A 136 17.96 -3.64 -9.74
CA GLY A 136 18.51 -2.72 -10.74
C GLY A 136 18.99 -1.36 -10.19
N LEU A 137 18.42 -0.85 -9.09
CA LEU A 137 18.70 0.52 -8.60
C LEU A 137 20.04 0.69 -7.88
N LEU A 138 20.69 -0.40 -7.47
CA LEU A 138 21.89 -0.36 -6.64
C LEU A 138 23.22 -0.28 -7.41
N GLY A 139 23.18 -0.02 -8.72
CA GLY A 139 24.39 0.30 -9.49
C GLY A 139 24.99 1.66 -9.14
N SER A 140 24.26 2.55 -8.45
CA SER A 140 24.78 3.86 -8.07
C SER A 140 24.29 4.30 -6.69
N LEU A 141 25.22 4.43 -5.74
CA LEU A 141 25.00 5.12 -4.46
C LEU A 141 24.48 6.57 -4.66
N ASN A 142 24.70 7.15 -5.85
CA ASN A 142 24.25 8.50 -6.21
C ASN A 142 22.73 8.63 -6.39
N ALA A 143 21.97 7.54 -6.48
CA ALA A 143 20.50 7.60 -6.52
C ALA A 143 19.88 7.82 -5.13
N LEU A 144 20.59 7.51 -4.04
CA LEU A 144 20.14 7.69 -2.66
C LEU A 144 20.30 9.13 -2.13
N SER A 145 20.99 10.02 -2.85
CA SER A 145 21.30 11.38 -2.38
C SER A 145 20.23 12.44 -2.73
N LYS A 146 19.07 12.03 -3.28
CA LYS A 146 17.97 12.98 -3.52
C LYS A 146 17.20 13.24 -2.21
N PRO A 147 17.07 14.50 -1.76
CA PRO A 147 16.37 14.84 -0.51
C PRO A 147 14.93 14.33 -0.43
N GLU A 148 14.24 14.20 -1.58
CA GLU A 148 12.89 13.61 -1.66
C GLU A 148 12.87 12.10 -1.39
N ILE A 149 13.94 11.37 -1.75
CA ILE A 149 14.05 9.93 -1.49
C ILE A 149 14.33 9.71 0.00
N ALA A 150 15.16 10.54 0.63
CA ALA A 150 15.37 10.47 2.09
C ALA A 150 14.06 10.68 2.88
N ARG A 151 13.14 11.53 2.40
CA ARG A 151 11.80 11.70 3.01
C ARG A 151 10.86 10.52 2.73
N MET A 152 10.97 9.85 1.59
CA MET A 152 10.24 8.60 1.28
C MET A 152 10.79 7.38 2.04
N VAL A 153 12.08 7.39 2.38
CA VAL A 153 12.75 6.35 3.20
C VAL A 153 12.32 6.42 4.67
N ASN A 154 11.69 7.53 5.13
CA ASN A 154 11.16 7.64 6.50
C ASN A 154 10.09 6.58 6.84
N GLU A 155 9.44 5.96 5.85
CA GLU A 155 8.40 4.94 6.09
C GLU A 155 8.64 3.61 5.38
N PHE A 156 9.60 3.51 4.44
CA PHE A 156 9.56 2.43 3.45
C PHE A 156 10.88 1.72 3.16
N VAL A 157 10.95 0.51 3.76
CA VAL A 157 11.38 -0.76 3.15
C VAL A 157 12.79 -0.79 2.57
N VAL A 158 13.64 -1.46 3.34
CA VAL A 158 14.81 -2.19 2.87
C VAL A 158 14.35 -3.30 1.92
N HIS A 159 14.14 -2.98 0.64
CA HIS A 159 14.19 -4.02 -0.39
C HIS A 159 15.64 -4.43 -0.47
N VAL A 160 15.93 -5.64 0.00
CA VAL A 160 17.26 -6.22 0.19
C VAL A 160 18.21 -5.75 -0.90
N THR A 161 19.01 -4.77 -0.52
CA THR A 161 20.02 -4.15 -1.35
C THR A 161 20.97 -5.23 -1.83
N LYS A 162 21.34 -5.22 -3.12
CA LYS A 162 22.38 -6.12 -3.61
C LYS A 162 23.60 -5.98 -2.70
N PRO A 163 24.20 -7.09 -2.25
CA PRO A 163 25.32 -7.07 -1.31
C PRO A 163 26.58 -6.35 -1.81
N GLY A 164 26.60 -5.91 -3.07
CA GLY A 164 27.71 -5.18 -3.67
C GLY A 164 28.97 -6.05 -3.71
N ILE A 165 30.07 -5.51 -3.22
CA ILE A 165 31.40 -6.17 -3.17
C ILE A 165 31.58 -6.95 -1.85
N SER A 166 30.55 -7.01 -0.99
CA SER A 166 30.61 -7.71 0.30
C SER A 166 30.91 -9.19 0.09
N LYS A 167 31.79 -9.76 0.91
CA LYS A 167 32.16 -11.18 0.78
C LYS A 167 31.20 -12.10 1.53
N ASN A 168 30.61 -11.61 2.62
CA ASN A 168 29.67 -12.35 3.47
C ASN A 168 28.54 -11.43 3.98
N PHE A 169 27.52 -12.04 4.61
CA PHE A 169 26.33 -11.32 5.06
C PHE A 169 26.61 -10.30 6.17
N GLY A 170 27.59 -10.54 7.06
CA GLY A 170 28.00 -9.57 8.09
C GLY A 170 28.62 -8.32 7.49
N GLN A 171 29.50 -8.47 6.49
CA GLN A 171 30.04 -7.34 5.74
C GLN A 171 28.95 -6.60 4.97
N CYS A 172 27.97 -7.32 4.41
CA CYS A 172 26.82 -6.72 3.76
C CYS A 172 26.00 -5.85 4.73
N SER A 173 25.73 -6.37 5.92
CA SER A 173 25.07 -5.65 7.02
C SER A 173 25.78 -4.32 7.31
N GLN A 174 27.08 -4.38 7.56
CA GLN A 174 27.91 -3.21 7.90
C GLN A 174 28.07 -2.21 6.76
N ALA A 175 28.29 -2.68 5.53
CA ALA A 175 28.61 -1.82 4.39
C ALA A 175 27.38 -1.21 3.74
N VAL A 176 26.21 -1.85 3.86
CA VAL A 176 25.02 -1.47 3.10
C VAL A 176 23.86 -1.04 4.01
N PHE A 177 23.52 -1.82 5.02
CA PHE A 177 22.31 -1.57 5.82
C PHE A 177 22.56 -0.63 7.01
N GLN A 178 23.66 -0.80 7.74
CA GLN A 178 23.98 0.08 8.88
C GLN A 178 24.09 1.56 8.50
N PRO A 179 24.72 1.96 7.37
CA PRO A 179 24.80 3.37 6.98
C PRO A 179 23.42 4.00 6.73
N ILE A 180 22.44 3.23 6.25
CA ILE A 180 21.06 3.68 6.06
C ILE A 180 20.42 3.99 7.42
N ILE A 181 20.57 3.08 8.40
CA ILE A 181 20.04 3.30 9.76
C ILE A 181 20.72 4.49 10.43
N VAL A 182 22.05 4.61 10.33
CA VAL A 182 22.80 5.75 10.87
C VAL A 182 22.32 7.06 10.24
N ALA A 183 22.07 7.08 8.92
CA ALA A 183 21.51 8.25 8.24
C ALA A 183 20.15 8.67 8.84
N GLN A 184 19.28 7.71 9.17
CA GLN A 184 17.99 7.99 9.81
C GLN A 184 18.14 8.45 11.27
N LEU A 185 19.11 7.92 11.99
CA LEU A 185 19.41 8.35 13.35
C LEU A 185 19.93 9.79 13.40
N TRP A 186 20.29 10.45 12.31
CA TRP A 186 20.59 11.89 12.35
C TRP A 186 19.35 12.73 12.66
N THR A 187 18.18 12.34 12.13
CA THR A 187 16.92 13.10 12.24
C THR A 187 15.98 12.54 13.30
N ALA A 188 16.04 11.24 13.58
CA ALA A 188 15.16 10.56 14.53
C ALA A 188 15.87 10.21 15.84
N SER A 189 15.13 10.23 16.96
CA SER A 189 15.62 9.74 18.26
C SER A 189 15.49 8.22 18.41
N ARG A 190 14.61 7.60 17.61
CA ARG A 190 14.33 6.17 17.57
C ARG A 190 14.04 5.74 16.13
N VAL A 191 14.57 4.59 15.72
CA VAL A 191 14.28 3.94 14.44
C VAL A 191 13.78 2.53 14.70
N ASP A 192 12.57 2.23 14.21
CA ASP A 192 11.98 0.89 14.26
C ASP A 192 12.14 0.21 12.89
N VAL A 193 12.87 -0.90 12.85
CA VAL A 193 13.13 -1.68 11.63
C VAL A 193 12.15 -2.85 11.61
N ILE A 194 11.19 -2.81 10.69
CA ILE A 194 10.16 -3.85 10.59
C ILE A 194 10.43 -4.71 9.36
N PHE A 195 10.65 -6.01 9.57
CA PHE A 195 10.67 -7.00 8.51
C PHE A 195 9.29 -7.64 8.37
N ASP A 196 8.87 -7.86 7.12
CA ASP A 196 7.66 -8.63 6.82
C ASP A 196 7.79 -10.05 7.39
N LYS A 197 6.90 -10.42 8.31
CA LYS A 197 6.76 -11.80 8.80
C LYS A 197 5.57 -12.46 8.11
N TYR A 198 5.83 -13.55 7.41
CA TYR A 198 4.79 -14.33 6.76
C TYR A 198 4.33 -15.41 7.74
N VAL A 199 3.07 -15.32 8.18
CA VAL A 199 2.48 -16.33 9.06
C VAL A 199 2.02 -17.51 8.18
N PRO A 200 2.27 -18.77 8.60
CA PRO A 200 1.68 -19.94 7.94
C PRO A 200 0.17 -19.78 7.77
N ASP A 201 -0.39 -20.32 6.68
CA ASP A 201 -1.82 -20.23 6.33
C ASP A 201 -2.35 -18.82 6.03
N SER A 202 -1.49 -17.81 5.90
CA SER A 202 -1.89 -16.51 5.38
C SER A 202 -2.01 -16.54 3.86
N LEU A 203 -2.94 -15.75 3.29
CA LEU A 203 -3.08 -15.58 1.83
C LEU A 203 -1.76 -15.20 1.16
N LYS A 204 -0.94 -14.38 1.85
CA LYS A 204 0.39 -13.99 1.36
C LYS A 204 1.40 -15.15 1.37
N ALA A 205 1.29 -16.10 2.31
CA ALA A 205 2.13 -17.30 2.32
C ALA A 205 1.75 -18.27 1.19
N GLU A 206 0.46 -18.53 1.00
CA GLU A 206 -0.05 -19.45 -0.03
C GLU A 206 0.27 -18.99 -1.46
N THR A 207 0.22 -17.67 -1.72
CA THR A 207 0.58 -17.13 -3.03
C THR A 207 2.08 -17.26 -3.32
N ARG A 208 2.92 -17.39 -2.27
CA ARG A 208 4.39 -17.38 -2.37
C ARG A 208 5.01 -18.76 -2.52
N GLU A 209 4.37 -19.82 -2.02
CA GLU A 209 4.81 -21.22 -2.29
C GLU A 209 4.95 -21.50 -3.80
N LYS A 210 4.23 -20.74 -4.63
CA LYS A 210 4.24 -20.85 -6.10
C LYS A 210 5.40 -20.11 -6.78
N HIS A 211 6.25 -19.38 -6.04
CA HIS A 211 7.16 -18.35 -6.61
C HIS A 211 8.64 -18.73 -6.79
N GLY A 212 9.08 -19.98 -6.59
CA GLY A 212 10.33 -20.41 -7.24
C GLY A 212 11.09 -21.62 -6.70
N THR A 213 11.85 -22.24 -7.61
CA THR A 213 12.91 -23.24 -7.36
C THR A 213 14.26 -22.52 -7.23
N GLY A 214 14.66 -22.17 -6.01
CA GLY A 214 15.97 -21.60 -5.70
C GLY A 214 16.85 -22.54 -4.89
N ASN A 215 18.14 -22.20 -4.75
CA ASN A 215 19.06 -22.96 -3.89
C ASN A 215 18.99 -22.48 -2.44
N ARG A 216 18.68 -23.40 -1.53
CA ARG A 216 18.74 -23.14 -0.08
C ARG A 216 20.19 -22.88 0.34
N VAL A 217 20.41 -21.81 1.08
CA VAL A 217 21.71 -21.43 1.64
C VAL A 217 21.50 -21.08 3.11
N LYS A 218 22.23 -21.75 4.00
CA LYS A 218 22.19 -21.41 5.42
C LYS A 218 22.85 -20.06 5.66
N VAL A 219 22.08 -19.06 6.07
CA VAL A 219 22.55 -17.69 6.25
C VAL A 219 23.17 -17.55 7.65
N ALA A 220 24.40 -17.07 7.68
CA ALA A 220 25.14 -16.68 8.87
C ALA A 220 26.02 -15.47 8.52
N SER A 221 26.44 -14.70 9.51
CA SER A 221 27.29 -13.51 9.29
C SER A 221 28.54 -13.82 8.45
N ALA A 222 29.17 -14.98 8.68
CA ALA A 222 30.34 -15.44 7.93
C ALA A 222 30.02 -16.15 6.60
N THR A 223 28.75 -16.50 6.33
CA THR A 223 28.37 -17.21 5.10
C THR A 223 28.66 -16.34 3.88
N PRO A 224 29.35 -16.87 2.86
CA PRO A 224 29.60 -16.13 1.63
C PRO A 224 28.30 -15.74 0.94
N ILE A 225 28.31 -14.56 0.34
CA ILE A 225 27.16 -14.10 -0.44
C ILE A 225 27.00 -14.98 -1.69
N PRO A 226 25.78 -15.51 -1.96
CA PRO A 226 25.51 -16.28 -3.16
C PRO A 226 25.73 -15.47 -4.43
N LYS A 227 26.32 -16.11 -5.45
CA LYS A 227 26.53 -15.49 -6.77
C LYS A 227 25.22 -15.13 -7.45
N ASP A 228 24.21 -16.00 -7.34
CA ASP A 228 22.86 -15.74 -7.82
C ASP A 228 21.98 -15.25 -6.67
N TRP A 229 22.02 -13.93 -6.46
CA TRP A 229 21.23 -13.27 -5.43
C TRP A 229 19.71 -13.42 -5.65
N ASN A 230 19.28 -13.49 -6.91
CA ASN A 230 17.86 -13.58 -7.25
C ASN A 230 17.31 -14.97 -6.91
N ALA A 231 18.03 -16.03 -7.29
CA ALA A 231 17.66 -17.40 -6.92
C ALA A 231 17.73 -17.61 -5.40
N PHE A 232 18.71 -16.98 -4.72
CA PHE A 232 18.79 -17.00 -3.26
C PHE A 232 17.54 -16.38 -2.61
N LEU A 233 17.08 -15.22 -3.10
CA LEU A 233 15.88 -14.54 -2.62
C LEU A 233 14.57 -15.22 -3.06
N GLN A 234 14.58 -16.27 -3.88
CA GLN A 234 13.35 -17.01 -4.16
C GLN A 234 12.99 -18.01 -3.05
N VAL A 235 13.98 -18.46 -2.28
CA VAL A 235 13.78 -19.38 -1.15
C VAL A 235 13.37 -18.59 0.08
N ASP A 236 12.29 -19.00 0.75
CA ASP A 236 11.74 -18.24 1.88
C ASP A 236 12.57 -18.38 3.14
N GLU A 237 13.10 -19.56 3.44
CA GLU A 237 13.96 -19.75 4.61
C GLU A 237 15.26 -18.95 4.51
N ASN A 238 15.78 -18.74 3.29
CA ASN A 238 16.92 -17.85 3.07
C ASN A 238 16.57 -16.40 3.47
N LYS A 239 15.35 -15.94 3.18
CA LYS A 239 14.89 -14.60 3.57
C LYS A 239 14.69 -14.50 5.08
N GLU A 240 14.07 -15.51 5.69
CA GLU A 240 13.85 -15.55 7.13
C GLU A 240 15.17 -15.51 7.90
N GLU A 241 16.15 -16.35 7.51
CA GLU A 241 17.47 -16.36 8.14
C GLU A 241 18.24 -15.05 7.87
N LEU A 242 18.10 -14.46 6.68
CA LEU A 242 18.68 -13.14 6.37
C LEU A 242 18.08 -12.04 7.25
N PHE A 243 16.76 -11.95 7.35
CA PHE A 243 16.08 -10.92 8.15
C PHE A 243 16.41 -11.06 9.62
N LYS A 244 16.57 -12.29 10.12
CA LYS A 244 17.01 -12.53 11.49
C LYS A 244 18.40 -11.95 11.75
N ILE A 245 19.36 -12.21 10.88
CA ILE A 245 20.73 -11.68 11.05
C ILE A 245 20.76 -10.16 10.93
N LEU A 246 20.03 -9.59 9.97
CA LEU A 246 19.93 -8.14 9.84
C LEU A 246 19.30 -7.51 11.08
N SER A 247 18.24 -8.11 11.62
CA SER A 247 17.60 -7.66 12.86
C SER A 247 18.60 -7.64 14.02
N GLU A 248 19.35 -8.73 14.22
CA GLU A 248 20.37 -8.84 15.26
C GLU A 248 21.51 -7.82 15.05
N ASP A 249 22.02 -7.66 13.83
CA ASP A 249 23.12 -6.75 13.53
C ASP A 249 22.72 -5.27 13.63
N LEU A 250 21.49 -4.91 13.22
CA LEU A 250 21.03 -3.52 13.16
C LEU A 250 20.70 -2.96 14.55
N VAL A 251 20.18 -3.78 15.48
CA VAL A 251 19.94 -3.36 16.86
C VAL A 251 21.25 -3.00 17.58
N ASN A 252 22.38 -3.57 17.15
CA ASN A 252 23.70 -3.26 17.69
C ASN A 252 24.31 -1.94 17.19
N VAL A 253 23.63 -1.21 16.29
CA VAL A 253 24.09 0.10 15.80
C VAL A 253 23.96 1.14 16.92
N GLN A 254 25.09 1.54 17.50
CA GLN A 254 25.12 2.60 18.51
C GLN A 254 25.33 3.98 17.88
N HIS A 255 24.44 4.93 18.19
CA HIS A 255 24.61 6.32 17.79
C HIS A 255 24.05 7.29 18.83
N GLN A 256 24.91 8.05 19.53
CA GLN A 256 24.56 9.23 20.35
C GLN A 256 23.30 9.10 21.23
N ASN A 257 23.19 8.02 22.03
CA ASN A 257 22.04 7.71 22.91
C ASN A 257 20.69 7.52 22.19
N LYS A 258 20.70 7.27 20.88
CA LYS A 258 19.51 6.99 20.07
C LYS A 258 19.30 5.49 19.97
N THR A 259 18.04 5.09 19.82
CA THR A 259 17.63 3.68 19.93
C THR A 259 17.25 3.11 18.57
N VAL A 260 17.76 1.92 18.27
CA VAL A 260 17.30 1.11 17.14
C VAL A 260 16.59 -0.11 17.71
N ILE A 261 15.39 -0.40 17.20
CA ILE A 261 14.60 -1.59 17.56
C ILE A 261 14.30 -2.33 16.26
N SER A 262 14.31 -3.66 16.31
CA SER A 262 13.93 -4.53 15.20
C SER A 262 13.02 -5.66 15.65
#